data_AF-A0A3N5FPP4-F1
#
_entry.id   AF-A0A3N5FPP4-F1
#
_cell.length_a   1.000
_cell.length_b   1.000
_cell.length_c   1.000
_cell.angle_alpha   90.00
_cell.angle_beta   90.00
_cell.angle_gamma   90.00
#
_symmetry.space_group_name_H-M   'P 1'
#
loop_
_entity.id
_entity.type
_entity.pdbx_description
1 polymer ?
#
loop_
_entity_poly.entity_id
_entity_poly.type
_entity_poly.pdbx_seq_one_letter_code
_entity_poly.pdbx_strand_id
1 'polypeptide(L)'
;MSEQDTIQILPVLPIKNTVLFPHLQMPVAIWRLASLAAVEAALASEEKQIVVVAQRDATAETPTQDDLYTIGTKAIIKKSTRPRDGMLELVVQGVERVVVLKIEQTTPHLTARVRLLPAPVDGGAEVEALHRAILELAAKALELVQPQASA
;
A
#
# COMPACT_ATOMS: atom_id res chain seq x y z
N MET A 1 -6.97 -14.51 -25.06
CA MET A 1 -6.20 -14.91 -23.87
C MET A 1 -6.24 -13.73 -22.92
N SER A 2 -7.16 -13.78 -21.97
CA SER A 2 -7.33 -12.75 -20.96
C SER A 2 -6.05 -12.65 -20.12
N GLU A 3 -5.55 -11.45 -19.84
CA GLU A 3 -4.41 -11.18 -18.93
C GLU A 3 -4.78 -11.47 -17.46
N GLN A 4 -5.41 -12.62 -17.20
CA GLN A 4 -6.09 -12.97 -15.97
C GLN A 4 -5.17 -13.81 -15.07
N ASP A 5 -5.00 -13.31 -13.85
CA ASP A 5 -4.49 -14.00 -12.66
C ASP A 5 -2.98 -14.29 -12.59
N THR A 6 -2.15 -13.26 -12.75
CA THR A 6 -0.77 -13.32 -12.26
C THR A 6 -0.78 -13.44 -10.73
N ILE A 7 -0.44 -14.63 -10.24
CA ILE A 7 -0.25 -14.91 -8.81
C ILE A 7 1.23 -14.76 -8.49
N GLN A 8 1.53 -14.02 -7.41
CA GLN A 8 2.88 -13.80 -6.92
C GLN A 8 2.96 -14.14 -5.43
N ILE A 9 4.15 -14.50 -4.95
CA ILE A 9 4.43 -14.67 -3.53
C ILE A 9 5.40 -13.56 -3.12
N LEU A 10 4.92 -12.63 -2.29
CA LEU A 10 5.65 -11.42 -1.96
C LEU A 10 5.68 -11.19 -0.44
N PRO A 11 6.76 -10.58 0.10
CA PRO A 11 6.78 -10.12 1.49
C PRO A 11 5.68 -9.08 1.74
N VAL A 12 5.11 -9.10 2.94
CA VAL A 12 4.03 -8.21 3.35
C VAL A 12 4.52 -7.23 4.42
N LEU A 13 4.25 -5.95 4.18
CA LEU A 13 4.42 -4.88 5.15
C LEU A 13 3.06 -4.44 5.68
N PRO A 14 2.68 -4.87 6.90
CA PRO A 14 1.43 -4.45 7.50
C PRO A 14 1.57 -3.02 8.08
N ILE A 15 0.71 -2.09 7.67
CA ILE A 15 0.72 -0.68 8.11
C ILE A 15 -0.52 -0.33 8.94
N LYS A 16 -0.38 0.66 9.82
CA LYS A 16 -1.44 1.13 10.73
C LYS A 16 -1.86 2.55 10.37
N ASN A 17 -3.13 2.88 10.62
CA ASN A 17 -3.70 4.23 10.49
C ASN A 17 -3.57 4.88 9.10
N THR A 18 -3.22 4.13 8.07
CA THR A 18 -3.06 4.64 6.70
C THR A 18 -3.15 3.51 5.67
N VAL A 19 -3.27 3.90 4.41
CA VAL A 19 -3.32 3.03 3.23
C VAL A 19 -2.39 3.58 2.15
N LEU A 20 -1.75 2.69 1.39
CA LEU A 20 -0.96 3.07 0.23
C LEU A 20 -1.82 2.90 -1.03
N PHE A 21 -2.00 3.98 -1.80
CA PHE A 21 -2.65 3.91 -3.11
C PHE A 21 -1.63 3.65 -4.23
N PRO A 22 -2.05 3.06 -5.37
CA PRO A 22 -1.25 3.05 -6.59
C PRO A 22 -0.73 4.45 -6.96
N HIS A 23 0.48 4.50 -7.53
CA HIS A 23 1.20 5.72 -7.94
C HIS A 23 1.64 6.67 -6.81
N LEU A 24 1.08 6.53 -5.60
CA LEU A 24 1.51 7.32 -4.45
C LEU A 24 2.91 6.90 -3.99
N GLN A 25 3.74 7.89 -3.63
CA GLN A 25 4.98 7.66 -2.89
C GLN A 25 4.78 8.05 -1.43
N MET A 26 5.09 7.14 -0.51
CA MET A 26 4.97 7.41 0.92
C MET A 26 6.26 7.06 1.68
N PRO A 27 6.70 7.92 2.61
CA PRO A 27 7.72 7.56 3.57
C PRO A 27 7.14 6.61 4.63
N VAL A 28 7.91 5.60 5.03
CA VAL A 28 7.53 4.63 6.07
C VAL A 28 8.69 4.42 7.03
N ALA A 29 8.44 4.60 8.33
CA ALA A 29 9.38 4.27 9.38
C ALA A 29 9.08 2.87 9.94
N ILE A 30 10.08 1.99 9.90
CA ILE A 30 9.99 0.61 10.36
C ILE A 30 10.76 0.47 11.68
N TRP A 31 10.08 -0.10 12.68
CA TRP A 31 10.63 -0.36 14.02
C TRP A 31 10.62 -1.83 14.42
N ARG A 32 9.66 -2.61 13.89
CA ARG A 32 9.47 -4.01 14.27
C ARG A 32 10.43 -4.92 13.51
N LEU A 33 11.04 -5.86 14.22
CA LEU A 33 11.95 -6.86 13.64
C LEU A 33 11.30 -7.64 12.49
N ALA A 34 10.04 -8.07 12.64
CA ALA A 34 9.33 -8.79 11.58
C ALA A 34 9.10 -7.94 10.32
N SER A 35 8.81 -6.65 10.49
CA SER A 35 8.66 -5.71 9.36
C SER A 35 10.01 -5.38 8.72
N LEU A 36 11.08 -5.26 9.50
CA LEU A 36 12.45 -5.11 8.99
C LEU A 36 12.83 -6.33 8.14
N ALA A 37 12.55 -7.54 8.62
CA ALA A 37 12.82 -8.77 7.88
C ALA A 37 12.02 -8.87 6.57
N ALA A 38 10.76 -8.39 6.53
CA ALA A 38 9.98 -8.32 5.29
C ALA A 38 10.62 -7.39 4.25
N VAL A 39 11.09 -6.23 4.72
CA VAL A 39 11.74 -5.22 3.89
C VAL A 39 13.09 -5.71 3.38
N GLU A 40 13.90 -6.36 4.23
CA GLU A 40 15.18 -6.93 3.84
C GLU A 40 15.01 -8.05 2.80
N ALA A 41 13.99 -8.90 2.97
CA ALA A 41 13.63 -9.91 1.97
C ALA A 41 13.22 -9.28 0.63
N ALA A 42 12.44 -8.19 0.66
CA ALA A 42 12.08 -7.44 -0.54
C ALA A 42 13.32 -6.81 -1.20
N LEU A 43 14.19 -6.15 -0.43
CA LEU A 43 15.41 -5.50 -0.94
C LEU A 43 16.43 -6.49 -1.53
N ALA A 44 16.43 -7.74 -1.06
CA ALA A 44 17.26 -8.82 -1.60
C ALA A 44 16.77 -9.34 -2.96
N SER A 45 15.50 -9.09 -3.32
CA SER A 45 14.97 -9.39 -4.66
C SER A 45 15.39 -8.32 -5.68
N GLU A 46 15.54 -8.72 -6.94
CA GLU A 46 15.88 -7.80 -8.03
C GLU A 46 14.82 -6.69 -8.21
N GLU A 47 13.55 -7.05 -8.11
CA GLU A 47 12.42 -6.14 -8.34
C GLU A 47 12.10 -5.23 -7.14
N LYS A 48 12.65 -5.54 -5.95
CA LYS A 48 12.44 -4.79 -4.70
C LYS A 48 10.97 -4.60 -4.35
N GLN A 49 10.17 -5.63 -4.62
CA GLN A 49 8.72 -5.61 -4.47
C GLN A 49 8.30 -6.00 -3.06
N ILE A 50 7.26 -5.33 -2.57
CA ILE A 50 6.63 -5.59 -1.29
C ILE A 50 5.13 -5.32 -1.39
N VAL A 51 4.32 -6.06 -0.63
CA VAL A 51 2.88 -5.81 -0.56
C VAL A 51 2.58 -5.03 0.71
N VAL A 52 2.03 -3.84 0.57
CA VAL A 52 1.61 -3.00 1.70
C VAL A 52 0.14 -3.24 1.97
N VAL A 53 -0.18 -3.65 3.18
CA VAL A 53 -1.56 -4.00 3.59
C VAL A 53 -1.90 -3.26 4.87
N ALA A 54 -3.07 -2.62 4.92
CA ALA A 54 -3.55 -2.02 6.15
C ALA A 54 -3.99 -3.10 7.15
N GLN A 55 -3.79 -2.84 8.42
CA GLN A 55 -4.30 -3.67 9.52
C GLN A 55 -5.73 -3.26 9.85
N ARG A 56 -6.61 -4.24 10.08
CA ARG A 56 -7.95 -4.06 10.65
C ARG A 56 -7.84 -3.74 12.14
N ASP A 57 -7.06 -4.53 12.85
CA ASP A 57 -6.72 -4.29 14.25
C ASP A 57 -5.33 -3.64 14.33
N ALA A 58 -5.30 -2.34 14.60
CA ALA A 58 -4.06 -1.59 14.76
C ALA A 58 -3.34 -1.87 16.09
N THR A 59 -3.84 -2.76 16.95
CA THR A 59 -3.17 -3.18 18.21
C THR A 59 -2.34 -4.45 18.04
N ALA A 60 -2.59 -5.23 16.99
CA ALA A 60 -1.83 -6.44 16.70
C ALA A 60 -0.34 -6.12 16.43
N GLU A 61 0.55 -6.81 17.15
CA GLU A 61 2.00 -6.72 16.91
C GLU A 61 2.44 -7.67 15.80
N THR A 62 1.86 -8.88 15.79
CA THR A 62 2.08 -9.95 14.81
C THR A 62 0.75 -10.27 14.12
N PRO A 63 0.31 -9.46 13.13
CA PRO A 63 -1.00 -9.61 12.55
C PRO A 63 -1.13 -10.94 11.79
N THR A 64 -2.24 -11.63 12.02
CA THR A 64 -2.68 -12.80 11.26
C THR A 64 -3.40 -12.38 9.98
N GLN A 65 -3.86 -13.34 9.19
CA GLN A 65 -4.63 -13.04 7.97
C GLN A 65 -5.92 -12.27 8.27
N ASP A 66 -6.60 -12.58 9.38
CA ASP A 66 -7.88 -11.96 9.74
C ASP A 66 -7.69 -10.54 10.31
N ASP A 67 -6.48 -10.22 10.77
CA ASP A 67 -6.11 -8.88 11.22
C ASP A 67 -5.75 -7.94 10.05
N LEU A 68 -5.75 -8.45 8.81
CA LEU A 68 -5.39 -7.70 7.61
C LEU A 68 -6.59 -7.46 6.70
N TYR A 69 -6.54 -6.36 5.97
CA TYR A 69 -7.48 -6.16 4.86
C TYR A 69 -7.13 -7.08 3.68
N THR A 70 -8.16 -7.55 2.97
CA THR A 70 -8.02 -8.48 1.85
C THR A 70 -7.41 -7.83 0.60
N ILE A 71 -7.52 -6.51 0.48
CA ILE A 71 -6.92 -5.75 -0.61
C ILE A 71 -5.74 -4.95 -0.05
N GLY A 72 -4.60 -5.11 -0.69
CA GLY A 72 -3.40 -4.32 -0.45
C GLY A 72 -2.89 -3.68 -1.74
N THR A 73 -1.70 -3.10 -1.65
CA THR A 73 -1.03 -2.47 -2.79
C THR A 73 0.35 -3.09 -2.96
N LYS A 74 0.62 -3.63 -4.16
CA LYS A 74 1.99 -3.98 -4.56
C LYS A 74 2.77 -2.69 -4.71
N ALA A 75 3.93 -2.63 -4.08
CA ALA A 75 4.78 -1.46 -4.04
C ALA A 75 6.23 -1.83 -4.33
N ILE A 76 7.02 -0.83 -4.74
CA ILE A 76 8.46 -0.96 -4.95
C ILE A 76 9.16 -0.07 -3.93
N ILE A 77 10.19 -0.62 -3.26
CA ILE A 77 11.05 0.15 -2.37
C ILE A 77 11.99 1.00 -3.22
N LYS A 78 11.80 2.33 -3.18
CA LYS A 78 12.60 3.29 -3.96
C LYS A 78 13.88 3.71 -3.25
N LYS A 79 13.80 3.90 -1.93
CA LYS A 79 14.93 4.30 -1.09
C LYS A 79 14.82 3.65 0.28
N SER A 80 15.97 3.40 0.89
CA SER A 80 16.08 2.90 2.27
C SER A 80 17.27 3.58 2.97
N THR A 81 17.03 4.13 4.16
CA THR A 81 18.05 4.80 4.98
C THR A 81 17.96 4.29 6.41
N ARG A 82 19.11 4.04 7.03
CA ARG A 82 19.22 3.60 8.44
C ARG A 82 19.88 4.72 9.26
N PRO A 83 19.10 5.72 9.72
CA PRO A 83 19.66 6.89 10.41
C PRO A 83 20.16 6.57 11.83
N ARG A 84 19.63 5.52 12.47
CA ARG A 84 20.02 5.02 13.79
C ARG A 84 19.92 3.50 13.80
N ASP A 85 20.74 2.83 14.62
CA ASP A 85 20.61 1.38 14.80
C ASP A 85 19.21 1.01 15.29
N GLY A 86 18.59 0.04 14.63
CA GLY A 86 17.25 -0.45 14.95
C GLY A 86 16.07 0.25 14.24
N MET A 87 16.26 1.39 13.57
CA MET A 87 15.21 2.07 12.81
C MET A 87 15.56 2.15 11.32
N LEU A 88 14.62 1.75 10.46
CA LEU A 88 14.77 1.86 9.00
C LEU A 88 13.69 2.79 8.44
N GLU A 89 14.12 3.81 7.71
CA GLU A 89 13.22 4.68 6.95
C GLU A 89 13.24 4.28 5.48
N LEU A 90 12.05 4.16 4.90
CA LEU A 90 11.86 3.75 3.52
C LEU A 90 11.03 4.78 2.77
N VAL A 91 11.27 4.88 1.47
CA VAL A 91 10.31 5.47 0.53
C VAL A 91 9.80 4.35 -0.35
N VAL A 92 8.49 4.09 -0.27
CA VAL A 92 7.82 3.08 -1.10
C VAL A 92 6.91 3.77 -2.12
N GLN A 93 6.83 3.21 -3.32
CA GLN A 93 5.92 3.66 -4.36
C GLN A 93 4.89 2.58 -4.65
N GLY A 94 3.61 2.91 -4.50
CA GLY A 94 2.52 2.03 -4.93
C GLY A 94 2.53 1.84 -6.44
N VAL A 95 2.33 0.59 -6.88
CA VAL A 95 2.30 0.22 -8.30
C VAL A 95 0.86 -0.07 -8.72
N GLU A 96 0.23 -1.03 -8.05
CA GLU A 96 -1.11 -1.51 -8.39
C GLU A 96 -1.75 -2.22 -7.19
N ARG A 97 -3.06 -2.42 -7.23
CA ARG A 97 -3.78 -3.14 -6.17
C ARG A 97 -3.54 -4.63 -6.31
N VAL A 98 -3.60 -5.34 -5.20
CA VAL A 98 -3.54 -6.80 -5.15
C VAL A 98 -4.60 -7.35 -4.18
N VAL A 99 -5.10 -8.54 -4.48
CA VAL A 99 -5.88 -9.34 -3.53
C VAL A 99 -4.93 -10.26 -2.77
N VAL A 100 -4.94 -10.18 -1.45
CA VAL A 100 -4.26 -11.11 -0.55
C VAL A 100 -5.09 -12.40 -0.49
N LEU A 101 -4.59 -13.46 -1.11
CA LEU A 101 -5.29 -14.75 -1.16
C LEU A 101 -5.03 -15.56 0.10
N LYS A 102 -3.78 -15.58 0.56
CA LYS A 102 -3.35 -16.36 1.71
C LYS A 102 -2.04 -15.85 2.29
N ILE A 103 -1.92 -15.81 3.62
CA ILE A 103 -0.63 -15.69 4.31
C ILE A 103 0.04 -17.08 4.34
N GLU A 104 1.17 -17.22 3.65
CA GLU A 104 1.90 -18.49 3.55
C GLU A 104 2.94 -18.67 4.66
N GLN A 105 3.45 -17.56 5.20
CA GLN A 105 4.49 -17.56 6.21
C GLN A 105 4.30 -16.37 7.14
N THR A 106 4.59 -16.56 8.43
CA THR A 106 4.56 -15.49 9.44
C THR A 106 5.91 -15.20 10.08
N THR A 107 6.86 -16.14 9.99
CA THR A 107 8.19 -16.04 10.60
C THR A 107 9.25 -16.35 9.55
N PRO A 108 10.33 -15.55 9.42
CA PRO A 108 10.68 -14.37 10.23
C PRO A 108 9.88 -13.11 9.89
N HIS A 109 9.12 -13.13 8.78
CA HIS A 109 8.23 -12.07 8.35
C HIS A 109 6.99 -12.62 7.66
N LEU A 110 6.00 -11.77 7.45
CA LEU A 110 4.80 -12.10 6.69
C LEU A 110 5.11 -12.23 5.21
N THR A 111 4.68 -13.33 4.61
CA THR A 111 4.71 -13.54 3.15
C THR A 111 3.33 -13.98 2.70
N ALA A 112 2.83 -13.36 1.63
CA ALA A 112 1.51 -13.65 1.12
C ALA A 112 1.53 -14.11 -0.34
N ARG A 113 0.65 -15.05 -0.65
CA ARG A 113 0.21 -15.31 -2.01
C ARG A 113 -0.80 -14.24 -2.39
N VAL A 114 -0.47 -13.46 -3.41
CA VAL A 114 -1.27 -12.33 -3.88
C VAL A 114 -1.59 -12.46 -5.35
N ARG A 115 -2.71 -11.85 -5.75
CA ARG A 115 -3.17 -11.79 -7.14
C ARG A 115 -3.31 -10.34 -7.56
N LEU A 116 -2.82 -9.99 -8.73
CA LEU A 116 -2.97 -8.63 -9.24
C LEU A 116 -4.45 -8.26 -9.38
N LEU A 117 -4.80 -7.04 -9.01
CA LEU A 117 -6.14 -6.48 -9.13
C LEU A 117 -6.06 -5.19 -9.95
N PRO A 118 -6.14 -5.29 -11.30
CA PRO A 118 -6.10 -4.13 -12.18
C PRO A 118 -7.18 -3.11 -11.83
N ALA A 119 -6.93 -1.83 -12.16
CA ALA A 119 -7.98 -0.82 -12.10
C ALA A 119 -9.14 -1.25 -13.01
N PRO A 120 -10.41 -1.10 -12.58
CA PRO A 120 -11.51 -1.27 -13.49
C PRO A 120 -11.38 -0.24 -14.63
N VAL A 121 -11.66 -0.67 -15.85
CA VAL A 121 -11.74 0.22 -17.00
C VAL A 121 -13.17 0.73 -17.05
N ASP A 122 -13.45 1.71 -16.20
CA ASP A 122 -14.75 2.35 -16.14
C ASP A 122 -14.78 3.53 -17.13
N GLY A 123 -15.89 3.69 -17.85
CA GLY A 123 -16.06 4.78 -18.81
C GLY A 123 -17.53 5.09 -19.07
N GLY A 124 -17.78 6.07 -19.94
CA GLY A 124 -19.13 6.52 -20.28
C GLY A 124 -19.52 7.82 -19.59
N ALA A 125 -20.65 8.38 -20.02
CA ALA A 125 -21.07 9.73 -19.64
C ALA A 125 -21.26 9.91 -18.12
N GLU A 126 -21.71 8.87 -17.42
CA GLU A 126 -21.89 8.90 -15.96
C GLU A 126 -20.55 8.97 -15.21
N VAL A 127 -19.57 8.15 -15.60
CA VAL A 127 -18.22 8.15 -15.01
C VAL A 127 -17.56 9.52 -15.20
N GLU A 128 -17.67 10.08 -16.40
CA GLU A 128 -17.16 11.42 -16.72
C GLU A 128 -17.87 12.53 -15.92
N ALA A 129 -19.18 12.41 -15.72
CA ALA A 129 -19.94 13.35 -14.90
C ALA A 129 -19.53 13.28 -13.42
N LEU A 130 -19.38 12.07 -12.88
CA LEU A 130 -18.92 11.85 -11.51
C LEU A 130 -17.49 12.37 -11.31
N HIS A 131 -16.60 12.15 -12.29
CA HIS A 131 -15.24 12.67 -12.23
C HIS A 131 -15.22 14.20 -12.13
N ARG A 132 -15.99 14.90 -12.97
CA ARG A 132 -16.13 16.37 -12.87
C ARG A 132 -16.69 16.81 -11.52
N ALA A 133 -17.75 16.16 -11.05
CA ALA A 133 -18.36 16.48 -9.77
C ALA A 133 -17.38 16.32 -8.59
N ILE A 134 -16.55 15.27 -8.60
CA ILE A 134 -15.52 15.06 -7.57
C ILE A 134 -14.49 16.19 -7.60
N LEU A 135 -14.02 16.60 -8.78
CA LEU A 135 -13.06 17.70 -8.91
C LEU A 135 -13.62 19.04 -8.43
N GLU A 136 -14.87 19.35 -8.79
CA GLU A 136 -15.56 20.57 -8.32
C GLU A 136 -15.73 20.58 -6.80
N LEU A 137 -16.17 19.46 -6.23
CA LEU A 137 -16.33 19.33 -4.77
C LEU A 137 -14.98 19.41 -4.05
N ALA A 138 -13.92 18.81 -4.60
CA ALA A 138 -12.58 18.90 -4.03
C ALA A 138 -12.04 20.34 -4.04
N ALA A 139 -12.22 21.06 -5.15
CA ALA A 139 -11.83 22.48 -5.24
C ALA A 139 -12.58 23.33 -4.22
N LYS A 140 -13.91 23.15 -4.12
CA LYS A 140 -14.74 23.84 -3.14
C LYS A 140 -14.34 23.52 -1.70
N ALA A 141 -13.99 22.27 -1.40
CA ALA A 141 -13.51 21.89 -0.08
C ALA A 141 -12.21 22.63 0.28
N LEU A 142 -11.29 22.79 -0.67
CA LEU A 142 -10.05 23.55 -0.47
C LEU A 142 -10.31 25.04 -0.21
N GLU A 143 -11.25 25.65 -0.93
CA GLU A 143 -11.67 27.04 -0.70
C GLU A 143 -12.22 27.24 0.71
N LEU A 144 -13.10 26.33 1.17
CA LEU A 144 -13.71 26.41 2.50
C LEU A 144 -12.70 26.19 3.64
N VAL A 145 -11.61 25.46 3.39
CA VAL A 145 -10.54 25.22 4.37
C VAL A 145 -9.61 26.43 4.52
N GLN A 146 -9.60 27.37 3.58
CA GLN A 146 -8.81 28.60 3.66
C GLN A 146 -9.70 29.79 4.09
N PRO A 147 -9.76 30.17 5.39
CA PRO A 147 -10.77 31.11 5.86
C PRO A 147 -10.56 32.58 5.44
N GLN A 148 -9.45 32.92 4.78
CA GLN A 148 -9.08 34.30 4.43
C GLN A 148 -8.12 34.32 3.22
N ALA A 149 -8.64 34.29 1.99
CA ALA A 149 -7.92 34.76 0.79
C ALA A 149 -8.74 35.77 -0.02
N SER A 150 -9.78 36.34 0.60
CA SER A 150 -10.64 37.35 -0.01
C SER A 150 -11.00 38.40 1.04
N ALA A 151 -10.05 39.29 1.30
CA ALA A 151 -10.26 40.59 1.89
C ALA A 151 -9.57 41.62 1.00
#